data_AF-A0A6L3XM50-F1
#
_entry.id   AF-A0A6L3XM50-F1
#
_cell.length_a   1.000
_cell.length_b   1.000
_cell.length_c   1.000
_cell.angle_alpha   90.00
_cell.angle_beta   90.00
_cell.angle_gamma   90.00
#
_symmetry.space_group_name_H-M   'P 1'
#
loop_
_entity.id
_entity.type
_entity.pdbx_description
1 polymer ?
#
loop_
_entity_poly.entity_id
_entity_poly.type
_entity_poly.pdbx_seq_one_letter_code
_entity_poly.pdbx_strand_id
1 'polypeptide(L)'
;MKKMLRFVLLLIAAFGIAGGAGVWKVRQLAESQILIKDETIFTLKAGTGRQALGQQLYDDKIINRPRVFQWLLRIEPDLSHFKAGTYRFTPGMTVREMLQLLESGKEAQFPLRFVEGMRLSDYLRQLRDAPYIKHTLKDDRYQTVADALKFEHPEWVEGWFWPDTWMYTAGTTDVAILKRAHNKMVAAVDAAWK
;
A
#
# COMPACT_ATOMS: atom_id res chain seq x y z
N MET A 1 6.38 20.18 57.43
CA MET A 1 7.20 20.22 56.19
C MET A 1 7.67 18.83 55.72
N LYS A 2 8.40 18.04 56.53
CA LYS A 2 8.90 16.69 56.13
C LYS A 2 7.81 15.68 55.69
N LYS A 3 6.62 15.71 56.31
CA LYS A 3 5.48 14.85 55.93
C LYS A 3 4.90 15.22 54.55
N MET A 4 4.84 16.50 54.23
CA MET A 4 4.40 16.99 52.92
C MET A 4 5.40 16.63 51.81
N LEU A 5 6.70 16.75 52.09
CA LEU A 5 7.76 16.35 51.16
C LEU A 5 7.69 14.84 50.84
N ARG A 6 7.46 14.00 51.85
CA ARG A 6 7.25 12.55 51.66
C ARG A 6 6.02 12.25 50.82
N PHE A 7 4.93 12.98 51.02
CA PHE A 7 3.71 12.82 50.22
C PHE A 7 3.92 13.21 48.75
N VAL A 8 4.62 14.32 48.50
CA VAL A 8 5.00 14.75 47.14
C VAL A 8 5.93 13.73 46.47
N LEU A 9 6.93 13.21 47.20
CA LEU A 9 7.83 12.16 46.68
C LEU A 9 7.09 10.86 46.36
N LEU A 10 6.13 10.44 47.20
CA LEU A 10 5.28 9.28 46.93
C LEU A 10 4.39 9.49 45.71
N LEU A 11 3.84 10.70 45.52
CA LEU A 11 3.06 11.04 44.33
C LEU A 11 3.93 11.00 43.06
N ILE A 12 5.15 11.54 43.10
CA ILE A 12 6.09 11.49 41.97
C ILE A 12 6.47 10.04 41.65
N ALA A 13 6.76 9.23 42.67
CA ALA A 13 7.07 7.81 42.49
C ALA A 13 5.89 7.04 41.90
N ALA A 14 4.67 7.28 42.38
CA ALA A 14 3.46 6.68 41.83
C ALA A 14 3.23 7.10 40.37
N PHE A 15 3.46 8.37 40.03
CA PHE A 15 3.37 8.87 38.66
C PHE A 15 4.44 8.25 37.75
N GLY A 16 5.67 8.07 38.26
CA GLY A 16 6.75 7.40 37.53
C GLY A 16 6.43 5.93 37.23
N ILE A 17 5.89 5.20 38.22
CA ILE A 17 5.45 3.80 38.04
C ILE A 17 4.28 3.72 37.05
N ALA A 18 3.29 4.61 37.17
CA ALA A 18 2.15 4.66 36.24
C ALA A 18 2.60 5.00 34.81
N GLY A 19 3.53 5.94 34.65
CA GLY A 19 4.13 6.30 33.37
C GLY A 19 4.93 5.13 32.76
N GLY A 20 5.77 4.47 33.56
CA GLY A 20 6.55 3.31 33.13
C GLY A 20 5.67 2.13 32.71
N ALA A 21 4.63 1.82 33.48
CA ALA A 21 3.65 0.80 33.12
C ALA A 21 2.87 1.15 31.83
N GLY A 22 2.59 2.43 31.61
CA GLY A 22 2.00 2.95 30.37
C GLY A 22 2.88 2.70 29.16
N VAL A 23 4.17 3.06 29.22
CA VAL A 23 5.13 2.83 28.13
C VAL A 23 5.31 1.34 27.87
N TRP A 24 5.41 0.52 28.93
CA TRP A 24 5.55 -0.92 28.80
C TRP A 24 4.36 -1.57 28.07
N LYS A 25 3.14 -1.19 28.45
CA LYS A 25 1.91 -1.68 27.81
C LYS A 25 1.80 -1.28 26.33
N VAL A 26 2.30 -0.09 25.99
CA VAL A 26 2.32 0.39 24.60
C VAL A 26 3.34 -0.38 23.76
N ARG A 27 4.54 -0.64 24.30
CA ARG A 27 5.55 -1.49 23.64
C ARG A 27 5.04 -2.91 23.44
N GLN A 28 4.32 -3.46 24.42
CA GLN A 28 3.69 -4.77 24.29
C GLN A 28 2.65 -4.81 23.16
N LEU A 29 1.93 -3.70 22.91
CA LEU A 29 1.02 -3.63 21.75
C LEU A 29 1.81 -3.64 20.43
N ALA A 30 2.93 -2.93 20.36
CA ALA A 30 3.78 -2.92 19.16
C ALA A 30 4.23 -4.34 18.77
N GLU A 31 4.52 -5.18 19.76
CA GLU A 31 4.94 -6.57 19.57
C GLU A 31 3.77 -7.56 19.49
N SER A 32 2.54 -7.11 19.72
CA SER A 32 1.36 -7.97 19.58
C SER A 32 1.07 -8.24 18.10
N GLN A 33 0.58 -9.45 17.82
CA GLN A 33 0.17 -9.84 16.49
C GLN A 33 -1.09 -9.09 16.05
N ILE A 34 -1.15 -8.72 14.78
CA ILE A 34 -2.38 -8.23 14.16
C ILE A 34 -3.44 -9.34 14.15
N LEU A 35 -4.70 -8.94 14.20
CA LEU A 35 -5.84 -9.83 14.42
C LEU A 35 -6.38 -10.47 13.12
N ILE A 36 -5.57 -10.53 12.07
CA ILE A 36 -5.96 -11.14 10.80
C ILE A 36 -5.66 -12.64 10.81
N LYS A 37 -6.58 -13.42 10.25
CA LYS A 37 -6.44 -14.87 10.08
C LYS A 37 -5.90 -15.23 8.71
N ASP A 38 -6.35 -14.49 7.71
CA ASP A 38 -5.98 -14.65 6.31
C ASP A 38 -5.26 -13.41 5.81
N GLU A 39 -4.55 -13.58 4.71
CA GLU A 39 -3.90 -12.46 4.03
C GLU A 39 -4.92 -11.40 3.64
N THR A 40 -4.67 -10.16 4.06
CA THR A 40 -5.63 -9.06 3.91
C THR A 40 -4.99 -7.90 3.14
N ILE A 41 -5.68 -7.42 2.11
CA ILE A 41 -5.27 -6.24 1.35
C ILE A 41 -5.84 -5.00 2.03
N PHE A 42 -4.96 -4.18 2.58
CA PHE A 42 -5.31 -2.94 3.29
C PHE A 42 -4.98 -1.72 2.44
N THR A 43 -5.96 -0.84 2.20
CA THR A 43 -5.75 0.39 1.43
C THR A 43 -5.75 1.61 2.35
N LEU A 44 -4.64 2.34 2.36
CA LEU A 44 -4.50 3.60 3.09
C LEU A 44 -4.64 4.79 2.15
N LYS A 45 -5.68 5.60 2.35
CA LYS A 45 -5.96 6.78 1.50
C LYS A 45 -4.96 7.90 1.77
N ALA A 46 -4.65 8.67 0.73
CA ALA A 46 -3.85 9.90 0.85
C ALA A 46 -4.52 10.89 1.81
N GLY A 47 -3.72 11.54 2.66
CA GLY A 47 -4.19 12.48 3.66
C GLY A 47 -4.78 11.85 4.94
N THR A 48 -4.74 10.52 5.08
CA THR A 48 -5.17 9.86 6.32
C THR A 48 -4.26 10.27 7.48
N GLY A 49 -4.84 10.79 8.57
CA GLY A 49 -4.10 11.15 9.78
C GLY A 49 -3.90 9.96 10.75
N ARG A 50 -3.05 10.13 11.77
CA ARG A 50 -2.76 9.09 12.79
C ARG A 50 -4.01 8.54 13.48
N GLN A 51 -4.96 9.43 13.78
CA GLN A 51 -6.25 9.07 14.38
C GLN A 51 -7.11 8.24 13.43
N ALA A 52 -7.23 8.70 12.19
CA ALA A 52 -8.02 8.01 11.16
C ALA A 52 -7.44 6.63 10.84
N LEU A 53 -6.12 6.48 10.75
CA LEU A 53 -5.46 5.18 10.55
C LEU A 53 -5.82 4.19 11.67
N GLY A 54 -5.68 4.61 12.94
CA GLY A 54 -6.00 3.74 14.07
C GLY A 54 -7.47 3.36 14.13
N GLN A 55 -8.37 4.24 13.70
CA GLN A 55 -9.80 3.93 13.61
C GLN A 55 -10.07 2.94 12.47
N GLN A 56 -9.52 3.18 11.28
CA GLN A 56 -9.67 2.29 10.13
C GLN A 56 -9.15 0.88 10.43
N LEU A 57 -7.97 0.76 11.04
CA LEU A 57 -7.42 -0.54 11.44
C LEU A 57 -8.30 -1.27 12.48
N TYR A 58 -9.03 -0.53 13.32
CA TYR A 58 -9.97 -1.11 14.27
C TYR A 58 -11.26 -1.56 13.59
N ASP A 59 -11.79 -0.75 12.67
CA ASP A 59 -13.00 -1.05 11.90
C ASP A 59 -12.78 -2.28 11.00
N ASP A 60 -11.60 -2.40 10.39
CA ASP A 60 -11.15 -3.56 9.61
C ASP A 60 -10.76 -4.76 10.49
N LYS A 61 -10.92 -4.65 11.82
CA LYS A 61 -10.60 -5.68 12.83
C LYS A 61 -9.15 -6.16 12.78
N ILE A 62 -8.23 -5.31 12.34
CA ILE A 62 -6.79 -5.59 12.29
C ILE A 62 -6.17 -5.36 13.68
N ILE A 63 -6.68 -4.39 14.45
CA ILE A 63 -6.28 -4.11 15.84
C ILE A 63 -7.51 -4.06 16.76
N ASN A 64 -7.32 -4.32 18.07
CA ASN A 64 -8.40 -4.27 19.07
C ASN A 64 -8.44 -2.98 19.91
N ARG A 65 -7.36 -2.19 19.93
CA ARG A 65 -7.17 -1.10 20.90
C ARG A 65 -6.72 0.19 20.20
N PRO A 66 -7.62 0.89 19.50
CA PRO A 66 -7.29 2.09 18.74
C PRO A 66 -6.71 3.20 19.64
N ARG A 67 -7.20 3.32 20.89
CA ARG A 67 -6.67 4.30 21.85
C ARG A 67 -5.21 4.06 22.23
N VAL A 68 -4.82 2.80 22.41
CA VAL A 68 -3.44 2.44 22.77
C VAL A 68 -2.51 2.61 21.56
N PHE A 69 -3.02 2.32 20.36
CA PHE A 69 -2.32 2.59 19.10
C PHE A 69 -1.99 4.08 18.91
N GLN A 70 -2.89 5.01 19.30
CA GLN A 70 -2.56 6.44 19.27
C GLN A 70 -1.40 6.82 20.19
N TRP A 71 -1.28 6.15 21.35
CA TRP A 71 -0.15 6.35 22.25
C TRP A 71 1.13 5.74 21.69
N LEU A 72 1.05 4.61 20.98
CA LEU A 72 2.20 4.02 20.27
C LEU A 72 2.84 5.02 19.32
N LEU A 73 2.03 5.64 18.44
CA LEU A 73 2.53 6.64 17.47
C LEU A 73 3.05 7.94 18.12
N ARG A 74 2.77 8.17 19.41
CA ARG A 74 3.32 9.30 20.17
C ARG A 74 4.63 8.96 20.85
N ILE A 75 4.78 7.72 21.33
CA ILE A 75 5.99 7.23 22.01
C ILE A 75 7.06 6.84 20.98
N GLU A 76 6.66 6.24 19.86
CA GLU A 76 7.50 5.84 18.74
C GLU A 76 7.10 6.67 17.50
N PRO A 77 7.56 7.94 17.39
CA PRO A 77 7.18 8.84 16.30
C PRO A 77 7.66 8.35 14.93
N ASP A 78 8.74 7.56 14.87
CA ASP A 78 9.27 7.01 13.63
C ASP A 78 8.21 6.15 12.90
N LEU A 79 7.47 5.33 13.67
CA LEU A 79 6.36 4.51 13.16
C LEU A 79 5.13 5.32 12.71
N SER A 80 5.15 6.63 12.87
CA SER A 80 4.05 7.52 12.46
C SER A 80 4.22 8.08 11.05
N HIS A 81 5.33 7.78 10.37
CA HIS A 81 5.64 8.22 9.00
C HIS A 81 5.09 7.26 7.93
N PHE A 82 3.84 6.83 8.08
CA PHE A 82 3.20 5.94 7.10
C PHE A 82 2.87 6.66 5.79
N LYS A 83 2.98 5.93 4.68
CA LYS A 83 2.67 6.42 3.33
C LYS A 83 1.33 5.88 2.86
N ALA A 84 0.59 6.69 2.13
CA ALA A 84 -0.61 6.24 1.43
C ALA A 84 -0.24 5.20 0.37
N GLY A 85 -1.12 4.22 0.17
CA GLY A 85 -0.85 3.09 -0.70
C GLY A 85 -1.69 1.87 -0.31
N THR A 86 -1.58 0.81 -1.10
CA THR A 86 -2.23 -0.47 -0.81
C THR A 86 -1.20 -1.48 -0.35
N TYR A 87 -1.42 -2.11 0.80
CA TYR A 87 -0.46 -3.00 1.45
C TYR A 87 -1.06 -4.39 1.63
N ARG A 88 -0.18 -5.39 1.68
CA ARG A 88 -0.55 -6.79 1.93
C ARG A 88 -0.14 -7.15 3.34
N PHE A 89 -1.12 -7.39 4.21
CA PHE A 89 -0.88 -7.85 5.57
C PHE A 89 -0.95 -9.36 5.63
N THR A 90 0.07 -9.96 6.24
CA THR A 90 0.18 -11.42 6.40
C THR A 90 -0.16 -11.82 7.84
N PRO A 91 -0.81 -12.98 8.05
CA PRO A 91 -1.10 -13.46 9.39
C PRO A 91 0.20 -13.66 10.19
N GLY A 92 0.13 -13.38 11.49
CA GLY A 92 1.29 -13.48 12.39
C GLY A 92 2.22 -12.26 12.42
N MET A 93 2.02 -11.29 11.53
CA MET A 93 2.72 -10.00 11.56
C MET A 93 2.43 -9.24 12.86
N THR A 94 3.41 -8.54 13.39
CA THR A 94 3.24 -7.66 14.56
C THR A 94 2.73 -6.28 14.15
N VAL A 95 2.13 -5.54 15.08
CA VAL A 95 1.72 -4.15 14.84
C VAL A 95 2.90 -3.29 14.41
N ARG A 96 4.10 -3.53 14.97
CA ARG A 96 5.34 -2.83 14.58
C ARG A 96 5.72 -3.12 13.13
N GLU A 97 5.76 -4.38 12.72
CA GLU A 97 6.09 -4.77 11.34
C GLU A 97 5.08 -4.21 10.34
N MET A 98 3.79 -4.22 10.68
CA MET A 98 2.74 -3.59 9.88
C MET A 98 3.00 -2.09 9.70
N LEU A 99 3.34 -1.37 10.78
CA LEU A 99 3.66 0.06 10.70
C LEU A 99 4.93 0.33 9.88
N GLN A 100 5.96 -0.50 10.02
CA GLN A 100 7.18 -0.42 9.22
C GLN A 100 6.91 -0.68 7.73
N LEU A 101 6.00 -1.61 7.40
CA LEU A 101 5.57 -1.84 6.03
C LEU A 101 4.90 -0.58 5.45
N LEU A 102 4.00 0.03 6.22
CA LEU A 102 3.32 1.28 5.86
C LEU A 102 4.30 2.45 5.71
N GLU A 103 5.32 2.55 6.54
CA GLU A 103 6.38 3.55 6.45
C GLU A 103 7.26 3.35 5.21
N SER A 104 7.59 2.09 4.90
CA SER A 104 8.43 1.76 3.75
C SER A 104 7.81 2.20 2.42
N GLY A 105 6.48 2.20 2.32
CA GLY A 105 5.77 2.44 1.06
C GLY A 105 5.85 1.25 0.10
N LYS A 106 6.20 0.06 0.58
CA LYS A 106 6.20 -1.17 -0.22
C LYS A 106 4.77 -1.64 -0.45
N GLU A 107 4.14 -1.05 -1.47
CA GLU A 107 2.80 -1.41 -1.88
C GLU A 107 2.70 -2.85 -2.39
N ALA A 108 1.52 -3.44 -2.22
CA ALA A 108 1.16 -4.73 -2.78
C ALA A 108 1.20 -4.65 -4.31
N GLN A 109 1.99 -5.55 -4.90
CA GLN A 109 2.06 -5.71 -6.34
C GLN A 109 1.14 -6.86 -6.78
N PHE A 110 0.50 -6.64 -7.93
CA PHE A 110 -0.36 -7.60 -8.59
C PHE A 110 0.24 -7.93 -9.96
N PRO A 111 0.32 -9.22 -10.32
CA PRO A 111 0.81 -9.63 -11.63
C PRO A 111 -0.30 -9.52 -12.68
N LEU A 112 0.04 -8.93 -13.84
CA LEU A 112 -0.76 -8.98 -15.06
C LEU A 112 0.05 -9.64 -16.17
N ARG A 113 -0.44 -10.72 -16.77
CA ARG A 113 0.36 -11.57 -17.67
C ARG A 113 -0.03 -11.36 -19.13
N PHE A 114 0.76 -10.58 -19.85
CA PHE A 114 0.65 -10.46 -21.29
C PHE A 114 1.41 -11.60 -21.95
N VAL A 115 0.66 -12.60 -22.47
CA VAL A 115 1.25 -13.78 -23.11
C VAL A 115 1.58 -13.45 -24.57
N GLU A 116 2.77 -13.87 -25.01
CA GLU A 116 3.21 -13.70 -26.38
C GLU A 116 2.23 -14.36 -27.38
N GLY A 117 2.03 -13.71 -28.52
CA GLY A 117 1.10 -14.17 -29.56
C GLY A 117 -0.37 -13.81 -29.32
N MET A 118 -0.71 -13.21 -28.17
CA MET A 118 -2.04 -12.65 -27.93
C MET A 118 -2.25 -11.34 -28.69
N ARG A 119 -3.52 -11.03 -28.96
CA ARG A 119 -3.91 -9.76 -29.57
C ARG A 119 -4.07 -8.67 -28.51
N LEU A 120 -3.98 -7.42 -28.94
CA LEU A 120 -4.27 -6.27 -28.07
C LEU A 120 -5.66 -6.36 -27.44
N SER A 121 -6.68 -6.82 -28.18
CA SER A 121 -8.03 -7.04 -27.65
C SER A 121 -8.07 -7.99 -26.45
N ASP A 122 -7.20 -9.00 -26.41
CA ASP A 122 -7.12 -9.91 -25.26
C ASP A 122 -6.42 -9.25 -24.06
N TYR A 123 -5.38 -8.44 -24.30
CA TYR A 123 -4.75 -7.64 -23.23
C TYR A 123 -5.72 -6.64 -22.62
N LEU A 124 -6.56 -6.01 -23.44
CA LEU A 124 -7.62 -5.11 -22.96
C LEU A 124 -8.63 -5.86 -22.11
N ARG A 125 -9.07 -7.05 -22.52
CA ARG A 125 -9.93 -7.90 -21.68
C ARG A 125 -9.28 -8.25 -20.34
N GLN A 126 -8.02 -8.67 -20.35
CA GLN A 126 -7.29 -8.94 -19.11
C GLN A 126 -7.18 -7.71 -18.21
N LEU A 127 -6.97 -6.52 -18.78
CA LEU A 127 -6.95 -5.26 -18.04
C LEU A 127 -8.31 -4.91 -17.43
N ARG A 128 -9.42 -5.28 -18.08
CA ARG A 128 -10.79 -5.11 -17.54
C ARG A 128 -11.07 -6.06 -16.38
N ASP A 129 -10.59 -7.30 -16.47
CA ASP A 129 -10.81 -8.32 -15.44
C ASP A 129 -9.83 -8.21 -14.26
N ALA A 130 -8.73 -7.48 -14.44
CA ALA A 130 -7.68 -7.37 -13.45
C ALA A 130 -8.09 -6.55 -12.21
N PRO A 131 -7.80 -7.06 -10.99
CA PRO A 131 -8.25 -6.42 -9.77
C PRO A 131 -7.48 -5.12 -9.51
N TYR A 132 -8.15 -4.14 -8.90
CA TYR A 132 -7.58 -2.86 -8.46
C TYR A 132 -6.97 -1.99 -9.56
N ILE A 133 -7.27 -2.25 -10.84
CA ILE A 133 -6.91 -1.35 -11.94
C ILE A 133 -7.92 -0.20 -12.01
N LYS A 134 -7.40 1.01 -12.25
CA LYS A 134 -8.26 2.17 -12.54
C LYS A 134 -8.52 2.23 -14.04
N HIS A 135 -9.74 1.91 -14.43
CA HIS A 135 -10.15 1.98 -15.83
C HIS A 135 -10.30 3.44 -16.29
N THR A 136 -9.46 3.87 -17.22
CA THR A 136 -9.48 5.22 -17.80
C THR A 136 -9.73 5.21 -19.31
N LEU A 137 -9.57 4.07 -19.96
CA LEU A 137 -9.99 3.87 -21.34
C LEU A 137 -11.51 3.86 -21.45
N LYS A 138 -12.04 4.71 -22.36
CA LYS A 138 -13.48 4.86 -22.60
C LYS A 138 -14.11 3.58 -23.17
N ASP A 139 -13.38 2.91 -24.04
CA ASP A 139 -13.76 1.67 -24.69
C ASP A 139 -12.51 0.84 -25.01
N ASP A 140 -12.71 -0.36 -25.54
CA ASP A 140 -11.64 -1.31 -25.88
C ASP A 140 -11.27 -1.26 -27.36
N ARG A 141 -11.54 -0.13 -28.05
CA ARG A 141 -11.16 0.04 -29.45
C ARG A 141 -9.69 0.41 -29.55
N TYR A 142 -9.05 -0.11 -30.59
CA TYR A 142 -7.63 0.06 -30.88
C TYR A 142 -7.29 1.54 -31.09
N GLN A 143 -8.17 2.29 -31.75
CA GLN A 143 -8.05 3.73 -31.92
C GLN A 143 -7.97 4.47 -30.58
N THR A 144 -8.81 4.09 -29.60
CA THR A 144 -8.86 4.74 -28.30
C THR A 144 -7.60 4.47 -27.47
N VAL A 145 -7.01 3.28 -27.64
CA VAL A 145 -5.70 2.95 -27.06
C VAL A 145 -4.58 3.78 -27.71
N ALA A 146 -4.57 3.85 -29.05
CA ALA A 146 -3.60 4.64 -29.80
C ALA A 146 -3.67 6.14 -29.42
N ASP A 147 -4.87 6.70 -29.33
CA ASP A 147 -5.10 8.09 -28.93
C ASP A 147 -4.65 8.35 -27.49
N ALA A 148 -4.96 7.44 -26.56
CA ALA A 148 -4.58 7.56 -25.16
C ALA A 148 -3.05 7.50 -24.96
N LEU A 149 -2.35 6.74 -25.80
CA LEU A 149 -0.90 6.60 -25.80
C LEU A 149 -0.18 7.57 -26.73
N LYS A 150 -0.92 8.33 -27.55
CA LYS A 150 -0.43 9.29 -28.55
C LYS A 150 0.50 8.65 -29.59
N PHE A 151 0.07 7.54 -30.18
CA PHE A 151 0.78 6.93 -31.31
C PHE A 151 0.83 7.90 -32.49
N GLU A 152 1.99 7.97 -33.17
CA GLU A 152 2.13 8.71 -34.43
C GLU A 152 1.35 8.03 -35.57
N HIS A 153 1.34 6.70 -35.56
CA HIS A 153 0.65 5.82 -36.51
C HIS A 153 -0.36 4.94 -35.76
N PRO A 154 -1.62 5.39 -35.57
CA PRO A 154 -2.64 4.64 -34.83
C PRO A 154 -2.93 3.24 -35.39
N GLU A 155 -2.71 3.04 -36.68
CA GLU A 155 -2.83 1.76 -37.38
C GLU A 155 -1.83 0.70 -36.89
N TRP A 156 -0.71 1.11 -36.28
CA TRP A 156 0.34 0.23 -35.77
C TRP A 156 0.18 -0.08 -34.29
N VAL A 157 -0.99 0.12 -33.69
CA VAL A 157 -1.13 -0.15 -32.24
C VAL A 157 -1.00 -1.64 -31.90
N GLU A 158 -1.38 -2.55 -32.80
CA GLU A 158 -1.24 -3.99 -32.61
C GLU A 158 0.23 -4.42 -32.71
N GLY A 159 0.65 -5.36 -31.84
CA GLY A 159 2.04 -5.86 -31.81
C GLY A 159 3.06 -4.92 -31.13
N TRP A 160 2.68 -3.70 -30.78
CA TRP A 160 3.57 -2.71 -30.15
C TRP A 160 3.58 -2.73 -28.62
N PHE A 161 3.23 -3.86 -28.01
CA PHE A 161 3.22 -4.05 -26.56
C PHE A 161 4.03 -5.27 -26.17
N TRP A 162 5.01 -5.08 -25.30
CA TRP A 162 5.93 -6.15 -24.92
C TRP A 162 5.22 -7.21 -24.05
N PRO A 163 5.24 -8.50 -24.46
CA PRO A 163 4.65 -9.58 -23.69
C PRO A 163 5.52 -9.90 -22.47
N ASP A 164 4.96 -9.73 -21.27
CA ASP A 164 5.63 -10.00 -20.00
C ASP A 164 4.61 -10.10 -18.85
N THR A 165 5.09 -10.48 -17.68
CA THR A 165 4.35 -10.32 -16.42
C THR A 165 4.59 -8.92 -15.86
N TRP A 166 3.61 -8.04 -16.08
CA TRP A 166 3.60 -6.67 -15.59
C TRP A 166 3.14 -6.60 -14.14
N MET A 167 4.05 -6.21 -13.24
CA MET A 167 3.68 -5.90 -11.87
C MET A 167 3.11 -4.48 -11.78
N TYR A 168 1.93 -4.35 -11.18
CA TYR A 168 1.25 -3.07 -10.94
C TYR A 168 0.78 -2.96 -9.48
N THR A 169 0.64 -1.73 -8.99
CA THR A 169 0.06 -1.45 -7.67
C THR A 169 -1.40 -1.03 -7.82
N ALA A 170 -2.18 -1.16 -6.76
CA ALA A 170 -3.59 -0.77 -6.79
C ALA A 170 -3.78 0.72 -7.16
N GLY A 171 -4.77 1.01 -8.00
CA GLY A 171 -5.04 2.35 -8.52
C GLY A 171 -4.21 2.74 -9.74
N THR A 172 -3.27 1.89 -10.20
CA THR A 172 -2.59 2.07 -11.49
C THR A 172 -3.62 2.09 -12.61
N THR A 173 -3.48 3.01 -13.56
CA THR A 173 -4.39 3.09 -14.71
C THR A 173 -4.06 2.05 -15.77
N ASP A 174 -5.08 1.56 -16.46
CA ASP A 174 -4.96 0.74 -17.67
C ASP A 174 -3.99 1.36 -18.69
N VAL A 175 -4.13 2.66 -18.97
CA VAL A 175 -3.25 3.42 -19.88
C VAL A 175 -1.80 3.42 -19.40
N ALA A 176 -1.54 3.54 -18.10
CA ALA A 176 -0.17 3.56 -17.57
C ALA A 176 0.54 2.20 -17.76
N ILE A 177 -0.19 1.09 -17.61
CA ILE A 177 0.34 -0.25 -17.83
C ILE A 177 0.66 -0.44 -19.32
N LEU A 178 -0.29 -0.10 -20.20
CA LEU A 178 -0.09 -0.16 -21.64
C LEU A 178 1.09 0.71 -22.10
N LYS A 179 1.24 1.90 -21.52
CA LYS A 179 2.38 2.79 -21.82
C LYS A 179 3.72 2.17 -21.45
N ARG A 180 3.81 1.49 -20.29
CA ARG A 180 5.02 0.77 -19.88
C ARG A 180 5.32 -0.38 -20.85
N ALA A 181 4.31 -1.14 -21.25
CA ALA A 181 4.45 -2.23 -22.20
C ALA A 181 4.88 -1.74 -23.59
N HIS A 182 4.34 -0.61 -24.03
CA HIS A 182 4.72 0.02 -25.28
C HIS A 182 6.16 0.51 -25.27
N ASN A 183 6.55 1.30 -24.26
CA ASN A 183 7.92 1.82 -24.16
C ASN A 183 8.98 0.71 -24.12
N LYS A 184 8.68 -0.42 -23.46
CA LYS A 184 9.57 -1.59 -23.44
C LYS A 184 9.67 -2.24 -24.83
N MET A 185 8.56 -2.32 -25.57
CA MET A 185 8.58 -2.83 -26.95
C MET A 185 9.41 -1.92 -27.86
N VAL A 186 9.19 -0.61 -27.82
CA VAL A 186 9.97 0.38 -28.60
C VAL A 186 11.46 0.20 -28.35
N ALA A 187 11.87 0.16 -27.08
CA ALA A 187 13.28 -0.03 -26.72
C ALA A 187 13.86 -1.37 -27.23
N ALA A 188 13.06 -2.44 -27.24
CA ALA A 188 13.49 -3.75 -27.72
C ALA A 188 13.63 -3.78 -29.25
N VAL A 189 12.69 -3.18 -29.98
CA VAL A 189 12.74 -3.03 -31.44
C VAL A 189 13.93 -2.16 -31.84
N ASP A 190 14.12 -1.01 -31.19
CA ASP A 190 15.25 -0.12 -31.44
C ASP A 190 16.61 -0.79 -31.19
N ALA A 191 16.68 -1.69 -30.21
CA ALA A 191 17.89 -2.47 -29.95
C ALA A 191 18.11 -3.58 -30.99
N ALA A 192 17.05 -4.21 -31.49
CA ALA A 192 17.13 -5.28 -32.48
C ALA A 192 17.39 -4.77 -33.91
N TRP A 193 17.04 -3.52 -34.20
CA TRP A 193 17.23 -2.88 -35.52
C TRP A 193 18.57 -2.18 -35.69
N LYS A 194 19.44 -2.24 -34.68
CA LYS A 194 20.84 -1.78 -34.72
C LYS A 194 21.76 -2.91 -35.16
#